data_AF-A0Z5M8-F1
#
_entry.id   AF-A0Z5M8-F1
#
_cell.length_a   1.000
_cell.length_b   1.000
_cell.length_c   1.000
_cell.angle_alpha   90.00
_cell.angle_beta   90.00
_cell.angle_gamma   90.00
#
_symmetry.space_group_name_H-M   'P 1'
#
loop_
_entity.id
_entity.type
_entity.pdbx_description
1 polymer ?
#
loop_
_entity_poly.entity_id
_entity_poly.type
_entity_poly.pdbx_seq_one_letter_code
_entity_poly.pdbx_strand_id
1 'polypeptide(L)'
;MKREIYKHKANKADLRNDLDRDIESFLAKGGQIVNVEAGETALESRVAPLRTPIFNEPRTSRTPLDDVVATLDERRKAQSRRLPKRGLKPQPKKRVIYDDFGEAVRTVWSED
;
A
#
# COMPACT_ATOMS: atom_id res chain seq x y z
N MET A 1 1.67 -16.41 31.29
CA MET A 1 2.34 -16.07 30.01
C MET A 1 1.28 -15.73 28.98
N LYS A 2 1.22 -14.50 28.48
CA LYS A 2 0.30 -14.11 27.39
C LYS A 2 0.88 -14.61 26.07
N ARG A 3 0.16 -15.49 25.37
CA ARG A 3 0.51 -15.88 24.00
C ARG A 3 0.03 -14.78 23.08
N GLU A 4 0.95 -13.97 22.57
CA GLU A 4 0.66 -13.03 21.50
C GLU A 4 0.44 -13.85 20.23
N ILE A 5 -0.82 -13.98 19.82
CA ILE A 5 -1.18 -14.66 18.57
C ILE A 5 -0.73 -13.74 17.45
N TYR A 6 0.35 -14.10 16.77
CA TYR A 6 0.79 -13.41 15.56
C TYR A 6 -0.35 -13.48 14.53
N LYS A 7 -1.04 -12.36 14.33
CA LYS A 7 -2.10 -12.26 13.33
C LYS A 7 -1.40 -12.18 11.97
N HIS A 8 -1.42 -13.29 11.23
CA HIS A 8 -0.90 -13.30 9.86
C HIS A 8 -1.56 -12.16 9.08
N LYS A 9 -0.74 -11.34 8.40
CA LYS A 9 -1.28 -10.32 7.51
C LYS A 9 -2.05 -11.03 6.41
N ALA A 10 -3.28 -10.60 6.15
CA ALA A 10 -4.14 -11.19 5.13
C ALA A 10 -3.36 -11.32 3.80
N ASN A 11 -3.32 -12.53 3.26
CA ASN A 11 -2.78 -12.76 1.93
C ASN A 11 -3.83 -12.37 0.88
N LYS A 12 -3.44 -12.26 -0.39
CA LYS A 12 -4.33 -11.96 -1.51
C LYS A 12 -5.48 -12.97 -1.65
N ALA A 13 -5.30 -14.22 -1.21
CA ALA A 13 -6.37 -15.20 -1.17
C ALA A 13 -7.42 -14.85 -0.10
N ASP A 14 -6.98 -14.50 1.11
CA ASP A 14 -7.86 -14.09 2.21
C ASP A 14 -8.67 -12.85 1.83
N LEU A 15 -8.02 -11.86 1.21
CA LEU A 15 -8.68 -10.64 0.74
C LEU A 15 -9.76 -10.91 -0.32
N ARG A 16 -9.59 -11.92 -1.18
CA ARG A 16 -10.61 -12.30 -2.16
C ARG A 16 -11.81 -12.94 -1.48
N ASN A 17 -11.55 -13.88 -0.57
CA ASN A 17 -12.62 -14.54 0.18
C ASN A 17 -13.44 -13.55 1.01
N ASP A 18 -12.77 -12.55 1.61
CA ASP A 18 -13.46 -11.48 2.35
C ASP A 18 -14.34 -10.63 1.42
N LEU A 19 -13.83 -10.28 0.23
CA LEU A 19 -14.58 -9.50 -0.77
C LEU A 19 -15.80 -10.28 -1.28
N ASP A 20 -15.65 -11.57 -1.56
CA ASP A 20 -16.74 -12.43 -2.00
C ASP A 20 -17.86 -12.51 -0.94
N ARG A 21 -17.49 -12.67 0.34
CA ARG A 21 -18.45 -12.64 1.46
C ARG A 21 -19.19 -11.31 1.55
N ASP A 22 -18.49 -10.20 1.36
CA ASP A 22 -19.08 -8.87 1.42
C ASP A 22 -20.08 -8.65 0.28
N ILE A 23 -19.75 -9.13 -0.94
CA ILE A 23 -20.66 -9.14 -2.09
C ILE A 23 -21.91 -9.97 -1.77
N GLU A 24 -21.75 -11.20 -1.27
CA GLU A 24 -22.88 -12.07 -0.93
C GLU A 24 -23.80 -11.43 0.12
N SER A 25 -23.22 -10.85 1.17
CA SER A 25 -23.98 -10.13 2.20
C SER A 25 -24.74 -8.93 1.65
N PHE A 26 -24.13 -8.17 0.72
CA PHE A 26 -24.79 -7.05 0.06
C PHE A 26 -25.99 -7.50 -0.76
N LEU A 27 -25.83 -8.56 -1.55
CA LEU A 27 -26.90 -9.16 -2.36
C LEU A 27 -28.02 -9.75 -1.49
N ALA A 28 -27.67 -10.45 -0.41
CA ALA A 28 -28.65 -11.03 0.52
C ALA A 28 -29.53 -9.99 1.21
N LYS A 29 -29.03 -8.76 1.38
CA LYS A 29 -29.79 -7.62 1.93
C LYS A 29 -30.64 -6.90 0.87
N GLY A 30 -30.70 -7.40 -0.36
CA GLY A 30 -31.42 -6.79 -1.47
C GLY A 30 -30.63 -5.71 -2.21
N GLY A 31 -29.32 -5.61 -1.99
CA GLY A 31 -28.45 -4.74 -2.77
C GLY A 31 -28.39 -5.17 -4.24
N GLN A 32 -28.23 -4.21 -5.14
CA GLN A 32 -28.12 -4.45 -6.58
C GLN A 32 -26.75 -4.01 -7.07
N ILE A 33 -26.11 -4.87 -7.87
CA ILE A 33 -24.83 -4.55 -8.50
C ILE A 33 -25.13 -3.97 -9.87
N VAL A 34 -24.73 -2.72 -10.08
CA VAL A 34 -24.84 -2.04 -11.37
C VAL A 34 -23.54 -2.26 -12.12
N ASN A 35 -23.61 -2.91 -13.29
CA ASN A 35 -22.48 -3.01 -14.18
C ASN A 35 -22.43 -1.75 -15.05
N VAL A 36 -21.25 -1.11 -15.12
CA VAL A 36 -21.02 0.13 -15.84
C VAL A 36 -19.91 -0.12 -16.85
N GLU A 37 -20.08 0.34 -18.08
CA GLU A 37 -19.10 0.09 -19.13
C GLU A 37 -17.80 0.86 -18.88
N ALA A 38 -16.68 0.28 -19.31
CA ALA A 38 -15.38 0.90 -19.12
C ALA A 38 -15.31 2.24 -19.87
N GLY A 39 -15.07 3.33 -19.12
CA GLY A 39 -15.02 4.68 -19.67
C GLY A 39 -16.33 5.46 -19.59
N GLU A 40 -17.40 4.86 -19.08
CA GLU A 40 -18.60 5.62 -18.71
C GLU A 40 -18.34 6.48 -17.47
N THR A 41 -18.82 7.72 -17.55
CA THR A 41 -18.80 8.65 -16.42
C THR A 41 -20.13 8.54 -15.68
N ALA A 42 -20.09 8.42 -14.36
CA ALA A 42 -21.28 8.46 -13.51
C ALA A 42 -21.92 9.86 -13.41
N LEU A 43 -21.54 10.79 -14.28
CA LEU A 43 -22.10 12.14 -14.33
C LEU A 43 -23.46 12.10 -15.03
N GLU A 44 -24.55 12.25 -14.27
CA GLU A 44 -25.95 12.18 -14.75
C GLU A 44 -26.31 13.19 -15.86
N SER A 45 -25.44 14.14 -16.19
CA SER A 45 -25.68 15.02 -17.32
C SER A 45 -24.44 15.82 -17.72
N ARG A 46 -24.21 15.97 -19.03
CA ARG A 46 -23.25 16.93 -19.60
C ARG A 46 -23.71 18.40 -19.44
N VAL A 47 -24.69 18.68 -18.57
CA VAL A 47 -25.39 19.96 -18.45
C VAL A 47 -24.54 21.02 -17.74
N ALA A 48 -23.54 20.62 -16.95
CA ALA A 48 -22.58 21.57 -16.40
C ALA A 48 -21.22 20.89 -16.16
N PRO A 49 -20.11 21.63 -16.31
CA PRO A 49 -18.82 21.16 -15.80
C PRO A 49 -18.96 20.89 -14.30
N LEU A 50 -18.27 19.84 -13.81
CA LEU A 50 -18.14 19.57 -12.38
C LEU A 50 -17.72 20.88 -11.70
N ARG A 51 -18.59 21.42 -10.84
CA ARG A 51 -18.26 22.62 -10.07
C ARG A 51 -17.13 22.23 -9.13
N THR A 52 -15.91 22.63 -9.47
CA THR A 52 -14.81 22.55 -8.51
C THR A 52 -15.23 23.38 -7.31
N PRO A 53 -15.10 22.85 -6.07
CA PRO A 53 -15.30 23.69 -4.90
C PRO A 53 -14.30 24.83 -5.01
N ILE A 54 -14.80 26.03 -5.31
CA ILE A 54 -13.97 27.22 -5.31
C ILE A 54 -13.69 27.48 -3.85
N PHE A 55 -12.43 27.29 -3.42
CA PHE A 55 -11.97 27.63 -2.09
C PHE A 55 -12.00 29.16 -1.92
N ASN A 56 -13.20 29.72 -1.77
CA ASN A 56 -13.48 31.15 -1.57
C ASN A 56 -13.45 31.53 -0.08
N GLU A 57 -13.11 30.60 0.80
CA GLU A 57 -13.01 30.88 2.22
C GLU A 57 -11.81 31.81 2.50
N PRO A 58 -11.97 32.82 3.38
CA PRO A 58 -10.85 33.63 3.81
C PRO A 58 -9.78 32.74 4.47
N ARG A 59 -8.51 33.14 4.34
CA ARG A 59 -7.38 32.39 4.93
C ARG A 59 -7.63 32.18 6.42
N THR A 60 -7.82 30.93 6.82
CA THR A 60 -7.97 30.58 8.24
C THR A 60 -6.66 30.87 9.00
N SER A 61 -6.76 31.41 10.20
CA SER A 61 -5.61 31.59 11.09
C SER A 61 -5.15 30.22 11.59
N ARG A 62 -3.98 29.77 11.13
CA ARG A 62 -3.36 28.53 11.60
C ARG A 62 -2.37 28.86 12.72
N THR A 63 -2.35 28.01 13.76
CA THR A 63 -1.28 28.05 14.75
C THR A 63 0.00 27.50 14.11
N PRO A 64 1.09 28.29 14.03
CA PRO A 64 2.36 27.77 13.53
C PRO A 64 2.88 26.70 14.49
N LEU A 65 3.30 25.57 13.93
CA LEU A 65 3.80 24.38 14.63
C LEU A 65 5.23 24.06 14.18
N ASP A 66 5.97 25.09 13.76
CA ASP A 66 7.28 24.96 13.13
C ASP A 66 8.28 24.25 14.06
N ASP A 67 8.20 24.52 15.37
CA ASP A 67 9.01 23.86 16.40
C ASP A 67 8.74 22.34 16.44
N VAL A 68 7.47 21.93 16.33
CA VAL A 68 7.09 20.51 16.32
C VAL A 68 7.60 19.82 15.05
N VAL A 69 7.53 20.50 13.91
CA VAL A 69 8.09 19.99 12.64
C VAL A 69 9.61 19.84 12.75
N ALA A 70 10.29 20.84 13.30
CA ALA A 70 11.74 20.81 13.51
C ALA A 70 12.15 19.62 14.40
N THR A 71 11.48 19.41 15.54
CA THR A 71 11.77 18.26 16.42
C THR A 71 11.54 16.90 15.75
N LEU A 72 10.50 16.77 14.90
CA LEU A 72 10.23 15.55 14.14
C LEU A 72 11.32 15.26 13.10
N ASP A 73 11.80 16.30 12.42
CA ASP A 73 12.87 16.17 11.42
C ASP A 73 14.21 15.84 12.05
N GLU A 74 14.55 16.44 13.20
CA GLU A 74 15.75 16.08 13.97
C GLU A 74 15.70 14.61 14.40
N ARG A 75 14.56 14.15 14.92
CA ARG A 75 14.35 12.75 15.30
C ARG A 75 14.53 11.82 14.10
N ARG A 76 13.98 12.18 12.94
CA ARG A 76 14.10 11.39 11.70
C ARG A 76 15.56 11.33 11.22
N LYS A 77 16.29 12.44 11.25
CA LYS A 77 17.71 12.51 10.91
C LYS A 77 18.57 11.68 11.87
N ALA A 78 18.26 11.70 13.16
CA ALA A 78 18.93 10.87 14.16
C ALA A 78 18.72 9.37 13.89
N GLN A 79 17.50 8.97 13.51
CA GLN A 79 17.19 7.58 13.12
C GLN A 79 17.79 7.18 11.77
N SER A 80 17.95 8.12 10.83
CA SER A 80 18.49 7.84 9.50
C SER A 80 20.01 7.79 9.45
N ARG A 81 20.72 8.23 10.50
CA ARG A 81 22.15 7.95 10.70
C ARG A 81 22.33 6.46 11.01
N ARG A 82 22.04 5.62 10.02
CA ARG A 82 22.53 4.25 9.97
C ARG A 82 24.04 4.36 10.08
N LEU A 83 24.61 3.71 11.10
CA LEU A 83 26.05 3.46 11.16
C LEU A 83 26.50 2.99 9.78
N PRO A 84 27.61 3.53 9.21
CA PRO A 84 28.11 3.04 7.94
C PRO A 84 28.25 1.52 8.08
N LYS A 85 27.51 0.77 7.26
CA LYS A 85 27.63 -0.68 7.23
C LYS A 85 29.08 -0.95 6.87
N ARG A 86 29.89 -1.29 7.88
CA ARG A 86 31.29 -1.70 7.72
C ARG A 86 31.26 -2.73 6.60
N GLY A 87 31.91 -2.42 5.47
CA GLY A 87 31.76 -3.16 4.22
C GLY A 87 31.85 -4.66 4.48
N LEU A 88 30.70 -5.34 4.44
CA LEU A 88 30.67 -6.77 4.61
C LEU A 88 31.30 -7.33 3.35
N LYS A 89 32.38 -8.12 3.50
CA LYS A 89 32.95 -8.87 2.37
C LYS A 89 31.82 -9.66 1.69
N PRO A 90 31.75 -9.71 0.35
CA PRO A 90 30.72 -10.47 -0.34
C PRO A 90 30.75 -11.91 0.19
N GLN A 91 29.61 -12.36 0.69
CA GLN A 91 29.41 -13.74 1.12
C GLN A 91 28.74 -14.50 -0.03
N PRO A 92 29.10 -15.76 -0.27
CA PRO A 92 28.46 -16.55 -1.31
C PRO A 92 26.95 -16.63 -1.06
N LYS A 93 26.15 -16.35 -2.07
CA LYS A 93 24.68 -16.40 -2.02
C LYS A 93 24.17 -17.59 -2.83
N LYS A 94 23.13 -18.26 -2.32
CA LYS A 94 22.39 -19.26 -3.10
C LYS A 94 21.57 -18.56 -4.17
N ARG A 95 21.87 -18.83 -5.44
CA ARG A 95 21.09 -18.39 -6.60
C ARG A 95 20.34 -19.57 -7.20
N VAL A 96 19.05 -19.38 -7.45
CA VAL A 96 18.20 -20.36 -8.15
C VAL A 96 18.34 -20.13 -9.65
N ILE A 97 18.62 -21.19 -10.40
CA ILE A 97 18.60 -21.20 -11.86
C ILE A 97 17.19 -21.56 -12.31
N TYR A 98 16.67 -20.76 -13.23
CA TYR A 98 15.35 -20.96 -13.83
C TYR A 98 15.52 -21.39 -15.28
N ASP A 99 14.68 -22.33 -15.73
CA ASP A 99 14.58 -22.74 -17.14
C ASP A 99 13.87 -21.67 -17.99
N ASP A 100 13.81 -21.84 -19.30
CA ASP A 100 13.14 -20.94 -20.26
C ASP A 100 11.63 -20.74 -19.96
N PHE A 101 11.05 -21.63 -19.15
CA PHE A 101 9.68 -21.56 -18.64
C PHE A 101 9.55 -20.99 -17.21
N GLY A 102 10.65 -20.57 -16.58
CA GLY A 102 10.65 -19.97 -15.24
C GLY A 102 10.56 -20.97 -14.08
N GLU A 103 10.65 -22.28 -14.35
CA GLU A 103 10.69 -23.30 -13.32
C GLU A 103 12.08 -23.39 -12.67
N ALA A 104 12.12 -23.54 -11.34
CA ALA A 104 13.37 -23.64 -10.60
C ALA A 104 14.04 -24.99 -10.82
N VAL A 105 15.14 -25.02 -11.57
CA VAL A 105 15.84 -26.26 -11.92
C VAL A 105 16.81 -26.68 -10.82
N ARG A 106 17.64 -25.75 -10.33
CA ARG A 106 18.66 -26.03 -9.30
C ARG A 106 19.15 -24.78 -8.60
N THR A 107 19.79 -24.96 -7.44
CA THR A 107 20.44 -23.89 -6.69
C THR A 107 21.96 -24.00 -6.80
N VAL A 108 22.64 -22.88 -7.08
CA VAL A 108 24.09 -22.77 -7.18
C VAL A 108 24.58 -21.66 -6.24
N TRP A 109 25.74 -21.86 -5.62
CA TRP A 109 26.39 -20.80 -4.85
C TRP A 109 27.13 -19.85 -5.80
N SER A 110 26.83 -18.56 -5.72
CA SER A 110 27.47 -17.50 -6.51
C SER A 110 28.18 -16.52 -5.56
N GLU A 111 29.38 -16.10 -5.94
CA GLU A 111 30.25 -15.22 -5.16
C GLU A 111 30.03 -13.72 -5.44
N ASP A 112 29.02 -13.37 -6.24
CA ASP A 112 28.64 -11.98 -6.58
C ASP A 112 27.91 -11.23 -5.45
#